data_AF-A0A7C3UIT5-F1
#
_entry.id   AF-A0A7C3UIT5-F1
#
_cell.length_a   1.000
_cell.length_b   1.000
_cell.length_c   1.000
_cell.angle_alpha   90.00
_cell.angle_beta   90.00
_cell.angle_gamma   90.00
#
_symmetry.space_group_name_H-M   'P 1'
#
loop_
_entity.id
_entity.type
_entity.pdbx_description
1 polymer ?
#
loop_
_entity_poly.entity_id
_entity_poly.type
_entity_poly.pdbx_seq_one_letter_code
_entity_poly.pdbx_strand_id
1 'polypeptide(L)'
;GVEGGPVHAVFIRAPWIERAGAGVEVLAEHRGHAVAARAGRVLVTAFHPELTDDLRVHRLFVEMVAAARPAGSAAGRDAREAAAAGPV
;
A
#
# COMPACT_ATOMS: atom_id res chain seq x y z
N GLY A 1 0.51 -7.78 8.31
CA GLY A 1 0.07 -6.47 8.85
C GLY A 1 1.10 -5.39 8.57
N VAL A 2 0.90 -4.17 9.08
CA VAL A 2 1.93 -3.11 9.03
C VAL A 2 2.78 -3.13 10.31
N GLU A 3 4.04 -2.72 10.21
CA GLU A 3 4.94 -2.60 11.37
C GLU A 3 4.46 -1.51 12.35
N GLY A 4 4.83 -1.65 13.63
CA GLY A 4 4.46 -0.69 14.67
C GLY A 4 3.10 -0.95 15.35
N GLY A 5 2.52 -2.13 15.14
CA GLY A 5 1.27 -2.53 15.82
C GLY A 5 -0.01 -2.03 15.15
N PRO A 6 -1.16 -2.05 15.86
CA PRO A 6 -2.46 -1.71 15.29
C PRO A 6 -2.53 -0.32 14.64
N VAL A 7 -3.45 -0.15 13.69
CA VAL A 7 -3.74 1.11 13.00
C VAL A 7 -5.16 1.55 13.35
N HIS A 8 -5.37 2.86 13.47
CA HIS A 8 -6.72 3.41 13.56
C HIS A 8 -7.41 3.37 12.19
N ALA A 9 -8.40 2.51 12.03
CA ALA A 9 -9.11 2.30 10.77
C ALA A 9 -10.48 3.01 10.75
N VAL A 10 -10.71 3.84 9.72
CA VAL A 10 -11.97 4.58 9.51
C VAL A 10 -12.86 3.82 8.52
N PHE A 11 -14.02 3.35 8.97
CA PHE A 11 -14.98 2.59 8.15
C PHE A 11 -16.21 3.44 7.81
N ILE A 12 -16.50 3.64 6.52
CA ILE A 12 -17.67 4.39 6.06
C ILE A 12 -18.46 3.49 5.11
N ARG A 13 -19.58 2.92 5.60
CA ARG A 13 -20.38 1.93 4.85
C ARG A 13 -19.51 0.82 4.23
N ALA A 14 -18.53 0.37 5.00
CA ALA A 14 -17.47 -0.51 4.54
C ALA A 14 -17.97 -1.94 4.28
N PRO A 15 -17.50 -2.61 3.21
CA PRO A 15 -17.65 -4.05 3.07
C PRO A 15 -16.73 -4.80 4.05
N TRP A 16 -16.77 -6.13 4.05
CA TRP A 16 -15.72 -6.98 4.64
C TRP A 16 -15.38 -8.13 3.69
N ILE A 17 -14.22 -8.74 3.91
CA ILE A 17 -13.78 -9.91 3.12
C ILE A 17 -14.43 -11.16 3.74
N GLU A 18 -15.38 -11.77 3.02
CA GLU A 18 -16.07 -12.99 3.48
C GLU A 18 -15.17 -14.23 3.42
N ARG A 19 -14.32 -14.33 2.39
CA ARG A 19 -13.40 -15.46 2.16
C ARG A 19 -12.10 -14.99 1.50
N ALA A 20 -10.97 -15.53 1.94
CA ALA A 20 -9.67 -15.36 1.31
C ALA A 20 -9.21 -16.69 0.68
N GLY A 21 -8.85 -16.66 -0.60
CA GLY A 21 -8.39 -17.85 -1.34
C GLY A 21 -6.89 -18.11 -1.18
N ALA A 22 -6.39 -19.17 -1.82
CA ALA A 22 -4.96 -19.48 -1.85
C ALA A 22 -4.15 -18.31 -2.46
N GLY A 23 -3.03 -17.97 -1.82
CA GLY A 23 -2.18 -16.85 -2.24
C GLY A 23 -2.68 -15.46 -1.81
N VAL A 24 -3.79 -15.37 -1.07
CA VAL A 24 -4.24 -14.14 -0.42
C VAL A 24 -3.72 -14.12 1.02
N GLU A 25 -2.98 -13.08 1.36
CA GLU A 25 -2.51 -12.82 2.72
C GLU A 25 -3.46 -11.84 3.40
N VAL A 26 -4.10 -12.27 4.51
CA VAL A 26 -4.88 -11.36 5.37
C VAL A 26 -3.91 -10.53 6.21
N LEU A 27 -3.98 -9.21 6.08
CA LEU A 27 -3.06 -8.28 6.73
C LEU A 27 -3.61 -7.71 8.03
N ALA A 28 -4.93 -7.60 8.14
CA ALA A 28 -5.62 -7.08 9.32
C ALA A 28 -7.03 -7.65 9.44
N GLU A 29 -7.45 -7.84 10.69
CA GLU A 29 -8.81 -8.23 11.05
C GLU A 29 -9.41 -7.23 12.04
N HIS A 30 -10.71 -7.04 11.95
CA HIS A 30 -11.48 -6.29 12.93
C HIS A 30 -12.74 -7.08 13.31
N ARG A 31 -12.92 -7.35 14.60
CA ARG A 31 -14.05 -8.15 15.12
C ARG A 31 -14.23 -9.49 14.36
N GLY A 32 -13.12 -10.20 14.13
CA GLY A 32 -13.12 -11.50 13.44
C GLY A 32 -13.36 -11.46 11.93
N HIS A 33 -13.44 -10.27 11.31
CA HIS A 33 -13.58 -10.13 9.87
C HIS A 33 -12.30 -9.57 9.26
N ALA A 34 -11.85 -10.14 8.15
CA ALA A 34 -10.73 -9.59 7.38
C ALA A 34 -11.13 -8.25 6.74
N VAL A 35 -10.30 -7.23 6.97
CA VAL A 35 -10.53 -5.84 6.54
C VAL A 35 -9.35 -5.24 5.76
N ALA A 36 -8.22 -5.95 5.69
CA ALA A 36 -7.15 -5.66 4.75
C ALA A 36 -6.50 -6.95 4.29
N ALA A 37 -6.17 -7.04 3.00
CA ALA A 37 -5.52 -8.20 2.42
C ALA A 37 -4.61 -7.83 1.24
N ARG A 38 -3.68 -8.73 0.91
CA ARG A 38 -2.78 -8.62 -0.23
C ARG A 38 -2.80 -9.89 -1.07
N ALA A 39 -2.80 -9.72 -2.39
CA ALA A 39 -2.67 -10.81 -3.35
C ALA A 39 -1.72 -10.38 -4.47
N GLY A 40 -0.49 -10.91 -4.46
CA GLY A 40 0.56 -10.48 -5.40
C GLY A 40 0.81 -8.96 -5.33
N ARG A 41 0.48 -8.25 -6.42
CA ARG A 41 0.64 -6.79 -6.54
C ARG A 41 -0.59 -5.98 -6.12
N VAL A 42 -1.63 -6.64 -5.64
CA VAL A 42 -2.89 -6.00 -5.24
C VAL A 42 -2.92 -5.86 -3.73
N LEU A 43 -3.23 -4.66 -3.24
CA LEU A 43 -3.54 -4.35 -1.85
C LEU A 43 -4.98 -3.88 -1.77
N VAL A 44 -5.75 -4.40 -0.82
CA VAL A 44 -7.14 -3.97 -0.57
C VAL A 44 -7.33 -3.63 0.90
N THR A 45 -8.13 -2.59 1.16
CA THR A 45 -8.63 -2.23 2.49
C THR A 45 -10.13 -2.02 2.43
N ALA A 46 -10.85 -2.43 3.47
CA ALA A 46 -12.26 -2.12 3.67
C ALA A 46 -12.47 -0.75 4.36
N PHE A 47 -11.42 -0.20 4.95
CA PHE A 47 -11.38 1.10 5.58
C PHE A 47 -10.67 2.13 4.70
N HIS A 48 -10.77 3.39 5.11
CA HIS A 48 -10.20 4.55 4.47
C HIS A 48 -8.90 4.98 5.17
N PRO A 49 -7.72 4.45 4.76
CA PRO A 49 -6.44 4.84 5.36
C PRO A 49 -6.09 6.32 5.12
N GLU A 50 -6.75 6.99 4.17
CA GLU A 50 -6.54 8.41 3.81
C GLU A 50 -7.21 9.39 4.77
N LEU A 51 -8.12 8.91 5.62
CA LEU A 51 -8.87 9.73 6.57
C LEU A 51 -8.20 9.75 7.96
N THR A 52 -6.91 9.43 8.02
CA THR A 52 -6.08 9.43 9.23
C THR A 52 -4.69 9.96 8.88
N ASP A 53 -4.00 10.55 9.86
CA ASP A 53 -2.61 10.99 9.74
C ASP A 53 -1.60 9.81 9.76
N ASP A 54 -2.05 8.58 10.00
CA ASP A 54 -1.19 7.39 9.99
C ASP A 54 -0.90 6.90 8.57
N LEU A 55 0.29 7.26 8.07
CA LEU A 55 0.71 6.97 6.70
C LEU A 55 1.22 5.53 6.49
N ARG A 56 1.22 4.64 7.50
CA ARG A 56 1.86 3.32 7.39
C ARG A 56 1.24 2.43 6.32
N VAL A 57 -0.09 2.50 6.13
CA VAL A 57 -0.77 1.73 5.07
C VAL A 57 -0.43 2.26 3.67
N HIS A 58 -0.37 3.58 3.50
CA HIS A 58 0.07 4.21 2.25
C HIS A 58 1.53 3.87 1.94
N ARG A 59 2.39 3.89 2.97
CA ARG A 59 3.80 3.52 2.84
C ARG A 59 3.96 2.08 2.37
N LEU A 60 3.21 1.14 2.97
CA LEU A 60 3.17 -0.26 2.52
C LEU A 60 2.84 -0.36 1.02
N PHE A 61 1.84 0.39 0.55
CA PHE A 61 1.49 0.40 -0.88
C PHE A 61 2.62 0.95 -1.77
N VAL A 62 3.24 2.07 -1.39
CA VAL A 62 4.35 2.66 -2.14
C VAL A 62 5.56 1.72 -2.19
N GLU A 63 5.88 1.05 -1.10
CA GLU A 63 6.94 0.03 -1.05
C GLU A 63 6.63 -1.15 -1.98
N MET A 64 5.38 -1.61 -2.04
CA MET A 64 4.95 -2.63 -3.01
C MET A 64 5.15 -2.17 -4.45
N VAL A 65 4.85 -0.91 -4.77
CA VAL A 65 5.07 -0.33 -6.11
C VAL A 65 6.57 -0.28 -6.43
N ALA A 66 7.41 0.15 -5.49
CA ALA A 66 8.85 0.19 -5.65
C ALA A 66 9.43 -1.21 -5.91
N ALA A 67 8.99 -2.21 -5.14
CA ALA A 67 9.40 -3.61 -5.30
C ALA A 67 8.90 -4.25 -6.59
N ALA A 68 7.77 -3.79 -7.14
CA ALA A 68 7.22 -4.30 -8.41
C ALA A 68 7.97 -3.78 -9.65
N ARG A 69 8.85 -2.78 -9.50
CA ARG A 69 9.59 -2.19 -10.62
C ARG A 69 10.62 -3.21 -11.16
N PRO A 70 10.63 -3.51 -12.47
CA PRO A 70 11.61 -4.43 -13.03
C PRO A 70 13.02 -3.89 -12.84
N ALA A 71 13.98 -4.78 -12.57
CA ALA A 71 15.37 -4.48 -12.21
C ALA A 71 16.18 -3.70 -13.28
N GLY A 72 15.57 -3.31 -14.41
CA GLY A 72 16.18 -2.52 -15.48
C GLY A 72 15.60 -1.12 -15.71
N SER A 73 14.63 -0.65 -14.91
CA SER A 73 13.94 0.64 -15.13
C SER A 73 14.68 1.88 -14.54
N ALA A 74 15.86 1.69 -13.93
CA ALA A 74 16.66 2.78 -13.36
C ALA A 74 17.20 3.78 -14.39
N ALA A 75 17.34 3.40 -15.66
CA ALA A 75 17.95 4.25 -16.69
C ALA A 75 17.12 5.48 -17.14
N GLY A 76 15.88 5.67 -16.63
CA GLY A 76 14.94 6.66 -17.17
C GLY A 76 14.63 7.89 -16.31
N ARG A 77 15.12 8.00 -15.07
CA ARG A 77 14.79 9.13 -14.17
C ARG A 77 15.94 10.09 -13.90
N ASP A 78 17.18 9.62 -13.98
CA ASP A 78 18.37 10.45 -13.69
C ASP A 78 18.64 11.47 -14.82
N ALA A 79 18.11 11.24 -16.03
CA ALA A 79 18.29 12.12 -17.18
C ALA A 79 17.41 13.39 -17.17
N ARG A 80 16.35 13.45 -16.35
CA ARG A 80 15.45 14.62 -16.31
C ARG A 80 15.81 15.65 -15.23
N GLU A 81 16.62 15.26 -14.25
CA GLU A 81 17.08 16.18 -13.19
C GLU A 81 18.37 16.92 -13.59
N ALA A 82 19.22 16.32 -14.43
CA ALA A 82 20.44 16.96 -14.95
C ALA A 82 20.18 18.05 -16.01
N ALA A 83 18.98 18.11 -16.62
CA ALA A 83 18.66 19.07 -17.69
C ALA A 83 18.02 20.39 -17.20
N ALA A 84 17.74 20.53 -15.89
CA ALA A 84 17.08 21.71 -15.33
C ALA A 84 18.02 22.70 -14.62
N ALA A 85 19.33 22.44 -14.60
CA ALA A 85 20.34 23.33 -14.04
C ALA A 85 21.22 23.93 -15.16
N GLY A 86 20.63 24.81 -15.97
CA GLY A 86 21.39 25.72 -16.83
C GLY A 86 21.85 26.94 -16.02
N PRO A 87 23.05 27.50 -16.26
CA PRO A 87 23.60 28.58 -15.44
C PRO A 87 22.79 29.88 -15.65
N VAL A 88 22.44 30.53 -14.55
CA VAL A 88 22.04 31.95 -14.51
C VAL A 88 23.25 32.86 -14.57
#